data_AF-A0A392Q2U2-F1
#
_entry.id   AF-A0A392Q2U2-F1
#
_cell.length_a   1.000
_cell.length_b   1.000
_cell.length_c   1.000
_cell.angle_alpha   90.00
_cell.angle_beta   90.00
_cell.angle_gamma   90.00
#
_symmetry.space_group_name_H-M   'P 1'
#
loop_
_entity.id
_entity.type
_entity.pdbx_description
1 polymer ?
#
loop_
_entity_poly.entity_id
_entity_poly.type
_entity_poly.pdbx_seq_one_letter_code
_entity_poly.pdbx_strand_id
1 'polypeptide(L)'
;MTLSGAKISGLPGVNYGQLGNNLPTPTTSVSLIKNLNAKRVKIYDANPQILKALENTGIQVSIMLPNELVTNVSSNQTLANQWIQSNVVPFYPKTLIRYLLVGNELISSTTNQTWPHIVPAMHRIKHSLTTFGLHKIKVGTPLAMDVLQTSFPPSNGTFRNDIALSVIKPMLENWD
;
A
#
# COMPACT_ATOMS: atom_id res chain seq x y z
N MET A 1 7.55 -25.48 0.74
CA MET A 1 6.53 -24.41 0.71
C MET A 1 5.84 -24.35 2.06
N THR A 2 6.17 -23.38 2.89
CA THR A 2 5.49 -23.14 4.16
C THR A 2 4.22 -22.33 3.86
N LEU A 3 3.06 -22.99 3.86
CA LEU A 3 1.77 -22.31 3.79
C LEU A 3 1.62 -21.44 5.05
N SER A 4 1.47 -20.14 4.86
CA SER A 4 1.22 -19.17 5.93
C SER A 4 -0.10 -19.51 6.64
N GLY A 5 -0.03 -19.98 7.88
CA GLY A 5 -1.18 -20.27 8.76
C GLY A 5 -1.91 -19.03 9.28
N ALA A 6 -1.85 -17.91 8.55
CA ALA A 6 -2.50 -16.67 8.95
C ALA A 6 -4.03 -16.81 8.84
N LYS A 7 -4.70 -16.85 9.99
CA LYS A 7 -6.16 -16.78 10.06
C LYS A 7 -6.61 -15.39 9.59
N ILE A 8 -7.15 -15.31 8.38
CA ILE A 8 -7.74 -14.07 7.87
C ILE A 8 -9.06 -13.86 8.62
N SER A 9 -9.17 -12.77 9.38
CA SER A 9 -10.46 -12.34 9.93
C SER A 9 -11.45 -12.20 8.78
N GLY A 10 -12.59 -12.91 8.86
CA GLY A 10 -13.70 -12.84 7.91
C GLY A 10 -14.44 -11.50 7.93
N LEU A 11 -13.99 -10.53 8.73
CA LEU A 11 -14.56 -9.19 8.77
C LEU A 11 -14.06 -8.34 7.59
N PRO A 12 -14.95 -7.52 7.00
CA PRO A 12 -14.64 -6.75 5.80
C PRO A 12 -13.61 -5.64 6.06
N GLY A 13 -13.07 -5.13 4.96
CA GLY A 13 -12.32 -3.88 4.92
C GLY A 13 -13.02 -2.84 4.05
N VAL A 14 -12.68 -1.56 4.23
CA VAL A 14 -13.26 -0.44 3.47
C VAL A 14 -12.15 0.38 2.81
N ASN A 15 -12.37 0.79 1.57
CA ASN A 15 -11.55 1.83 0.92
C ASN A 15 -12.10 3.20 1.33
N TYR A 16 -11.29 4.03 1.98
CA TYR A 16 -11.67 5.38 2.39
C TYR A 16 -11.10 6.39 1.38
N GLY A 17 -11.89 6.68 0.36
CA GLY A 17 -11.60 7.72 -0.64
C GLY A 17 -11.95 9.12 -0.14
N GLN A 18 -11.19 10.12 -0.59
CA GLN A 18 -11.35 11.53 -0.21
C GLN A 18 -11.76 12.45 -1.36
N LEU A 19 -11.96 11.90 -2.57
CA LEU A 19 -12.39 12.66 -3.74
C LEU A 19 -13.91 12.86 -3.72
N GLY A 20 -14.35 13.85 -2.94
CA GLY A 20 -15.74 14.27 -2.83
C GLY A 20 -15.84 15.62 -2.13
N ASN A 21 -16.91 16.38 -2.39
CA ASN A 21 -17.07 17.75 -1.88
C ASN A 21 -18.02 17.88 -0.68
N ASN A 22 -18.62 16.77 -0.24
CA ASN A 22 -19.59 16.70 0.86
C ASN A 22 -19.30 15.54 1.83
N LEU A 23 -18.04 15.09 1.89
CA LEU A 23 -17.65 13.96 2.72
C LEU A 23 -17.69 14.31 4.21
N PRO A 24 -18.06 13.37 5.09
CA PRO A 24 -17.97 13.58 6.53
C PRO A 24 -16.52 13.80 6.98
N THR A 25 -16.35 14.42 8.15
CA THR A 25 -15.03 14.59 8.75
C THR A 25 -14.35 13.23 9.00
N PRO A 26 -13.00 13.19 9.11
CA PRO A 26 -12.28 11.95 9.43
C PRO A 26 -12.79 11.22 10.66
N THR A 27 -13.09 11.94 11.75
CA THR A 27 -13.64 11.35 12.98
C THR A 27 -15.00 10.70 12.77
N THR A 28 -15.90 11.36 12.05
CA THR A 28 -17.23 10.81 11.72
C THR A 28 -17.10 9.60 10.82
N SER A 29 -16.25 9.66 9.79
CA SER A 29 -16.02 8.55 8.86
C SER A 29 -15.41 7.33 9.56
N VAL A 30 -14.44 7.52 10.45
CA VAL A 30 -13.87 6.42 11.26
C VAL A 30 -14.90 5.82 12.20
N SER A 31 -15.77 6.63 12.79
CA SER A 31 -16.87 6.14 13.63
C SER A 31 -17.85 5.28 12.83
N LEU A 32 -18.17 5.68 11.59
CA LEU A 32 -18.96 4.87 10.66
C LEU A 32 -18.26 3.54 10.32
N ILE A 33 -16.97 3.56 10.00
CA ILE A 33 -16.19 2.34 9.71
C ILE A 33 -16.22 1.37 10.89
N LYS A 34 -16.09 1.87 12.13
CA LYS A 34 -16.22 1.05 13.34
C LYS A 34 -17.62 0.44 13.48
N ASN A 35 -18.67 1.22 13.24
CA ASN A 35 -20.06 0.76 13.33
C ASN A 35 -20.40 -0.31 12.27
N LEU A 36 -19.72 -0.27 11.11
CA LEU A 36 -19.80 -1.32 10.08
C LEU A 36 -19.06 -2.61 10.46
N ASN A 37 -18.46 -2.68 11.65
CA ASN A 37 -17.61 -3.79 12.12
C ASN A 37 -16.42 -4.10 11.18
N ALA A 38 -16.02 -3.13 10.34
CA ALA A 38 -14.84 -3.26 9.50
C ALA A 38 -13.57 -3.25 10.37
N LYS A 39 -12.64 -4.16 10.08
CA LYS A 39 -11.37 -4.28 10.82
C LYS A 39 -10.18 -3.74 10.05
N ARG A 40 -10.40 -3.31 8.81
CA ARG A 40 -9.35 -2.83 7.91
C ARG A 40 -9.84 -1.62 7.15
N VAL A 41 -8.95 -0.66 6.93
CA VAL A 41 -9.19 0.49 6.06
C VAL A 41 -7.98 0.68 5.14
N LYS A 42 -8.24 0.95 3.87
CA LYS A 42 -7.23 1.45 2.92
C LYS A 42 -7.49 2.94 2.68
N ILE A 43 -6.48 3.77 2.90
CA ILE A 43 -6.43 5.17 2.46
C ILE A 43 -5.44 5.30 1.30
N TYR A 44 -5.67 6.28 0.42
CA TYR A 44 -4.94 6.44 -0.84
C TYR A 44 -3.74 7.41 -0.73
N ASP A 45 -3.37 7.77 0.50
CA ASP A 45 -2.22 8.59 0.86
C ASP A 45 -1.78 8.26 2.31
N ALA A 46 -1.19 9.23 3.01
CA ALA A 46 -0.93 9.19 4.45
C ALA A 46 -1.55 10.40 5.18
N ASN A 47 -2.83 10.69 4.91
CA ASN A 47 -3.51 11.86 5.45
C ASN A 47 -3.44 11.93 6.99
N PRO A 48 -2.81 12.97 7.57
CA PRO A 48 -2.56 13.04 9.01
C PRO A 48 -3.84 13.15 9.84
N GLN A 49 -4.90 13.76 9.30
CA GLN A 49 -6.18 13.88 10.02
C GLN A 49 -6.90 12.53 10.11
N ILE A 50 -6.85 11.73 9.04
CA ILE A 50 -7.40 10.36 9.06
C ILE A 50 -6.57 9.45 9.95
N LEU A 51 -5.24 9.50 9.84
CA LEU A 51 -4.35 8.69 10.68
C LEU A 51 -4.55 9.00 12.16
N LYS A 52 -4.72 10.28 12.52
CA LYS A 52 -5.04 10.69 13.90
C LYS A 52 -6.41 10.19 14.36
N ALA A 53 -7.42 10.25 13.50
CA ALA A 53 -8.76 9.74 13.82
C ALA A 53 -8.78 8.21 14.02
N LEU A 54 -7.82 7.48 13.44
CA LEU A 54 -7.67 6.03 13.56
C LEU A 54 -6.86 5.58 14.79
N GLU A 55 -6.26 6.51 15.56
CA GLU A 55 -5.48 6.18 16.75
C GLU A 55 -6.30 5.34 17.75
N ASN A 56 -5.70 4.25 18.23
CA ASN A 56 -6.25 3.34 19.25
C ASN A 56 -7.62 2.71 18.89
N THR A 57 -8.05 2.79 17.63
CA THR A 57 -9.30 2.16 17.17
C THR A 57 -9.20 0.65 16.99
N GLY A 58 -7.98 0.12 16.86
CA GLY A 58 -7.70 -1.28 16.53
C GLY A 58 -7.98 -1.65 15.06
N ILE A 59 -8.39 -0.69 14.21
CA ILE A 59 -8.56 -0.90 12.77
C ILE A 59 -7.18 -0.96 12.11
N GLN A 60 -6.90 -2.00 11.34
CA GLN A 60 -5.66 -2.10 10.58
C GLN A 60 -5.69 -1.15 9.37
N VAL A 61 -4.63 -0.38 9.19
CA VAL A 61 -4.56 0.65 8.15
C VAL A 61 -3.58 0.22 7.06
N SER A 62 -4.04 0.30 5.81
CA SER A 62 -3.18 0.32 4.63
C SER A 62 -3.08 1.76 4.15
N ILE A 63 -1.87 2.29 4.11
CA ILE A 63 -1.57 3.62 3.58
C ILE A 63 -0.88 3.48 2.23
N MET A 64 -0.74 4.59 1.51
CA MET A 64 -0.16 4.58 0.18
C MET A 64 0.91 5.67 0.02
N LEU A 65 1.99 5.34 -0.67
CA LEU A 65 2.87 6.32 -1.30
C LEU A 65 2.18 6.80 -2.58
N PRO A 66 1.82 8.09 -2.70
CA PRO A 66 1.19 8.63 -3.90
C PRO A 66 2.01 8.37 -5.18
N ASN A 67 1.32 8.15 -6.31
CA ASN A 67 1.92 7.77 -7.59
C ASN A 67 3.02 8.74 -8.05
N GLU A 68 2.80 10.04 -7.86
CA GLU A 68 3.69 11.14 -8.23
C GLU A 68 5.02 11.13 -7.46
N LEU A 69 5.07 10.47 -6.30
CA LEU A 69 6.29 10.37 -5.49
C LEU A 69 7.12 9.13 -5.82
N VAL A 70 6.58 8.16 -6.56
CA VAL A 70 7.22 6.85 -6.79
C VAL A 70 8.58 7.02 -7.47
N THR A 71 8.67 7.81 -8.54
CA THR A 71 9.92 8.03 -9.27
C THR A 71 11.00 8.65 -8.38
N ASN A 72 10.65 9.67 -7.59
CA ASN A 72 11.57 10.35 -6.68
C ASN A 72 12.04 9.43 -5.55
N VAL A 73 11.11 8.68 -4.95
CA VAL A 73 11.42 7.71 -3.91
C VAL A 73 12.29 6.59 -4.47
N SER A 74 12.06 6.14 -5.70
CA SER A 74 12.83 5.07 -6.35
C SER A 74 14.31 5.41 -6.56
N SER A 75 14.62 6.70 -6.75
CA SER A 75 15.97 7.16 -7.08
C SER A 75 16.75 7.67 -5.86
N ASN A 76 16.07 8.00 -4.76
CA ASN A 76 16.70 8.67 -3.62
C ASN A 76 16.25 8.12 -2.25
N GLN A 77 17.19 7.47 -1.53
CA GLN A 77 16.93 6.92 -0.19
C GLN A 77 16.56 8.00 0.84
N THR A 78 17.12 9.19 0.72
CA THR A 78 16.82 10.30 1.64
C THR A 78 15.36 10.73 1.51
N LEU A 79 14.82 10.76 0.29
CA LEU A 79 13.41 11.09 0.07
C LEU A 79 12.48 10.00 0.65
N ALA A 80 12.86 8.72 0.53
CA ALA A 80 12.13 7.62 1.18
C ALA A 80 12.14 7.77 2.71
N ASN A 81 13.30 8.08 3.30
CA ASN A 81 13.46 8.27 4.73
C ASN A 81 12.62 9.45 5.24
N GLN A 82 12.69 10.59 4.56
CA GLN A 82 11.90 11.78 4.88
C GLN A 82 10.40 11.50 4.80
N TRP A 83 9.95 10.80 3.75
CA TRP A 83 8.55 10.46 3.61
C TRP A 83 8.06 9.58 4.77
N ILE A 84 8.81 8.54 5.16
CA ILE A 84 8.47 7.69 6.31
C ILE A 84 8.47 8.47 7.62
N GLN A 85 9.50 9.30 7.84
CA GLN A 85 9.66 10.11 9.04
C GLN A 85 8.50 11.10 9.22
N SER A 86 8.03 11.73 8.14
CA SER A 86 6.96 12.71 8.21
C SER A 86 5.57 12.09 8.24
N ASN A 87 5.35 10.97 7.54
CA ASN A 87 4.01 10.45 7.26
C ASN A 87 3.64 9.19 8.05
N VAL A 88 4.61 8.47 8.61
CA VAL A 88 4.37 7.18 9.27
C VAL A 88 4.79 7.21 10.73
N VAL A 89 6.01 7.68 11.02
CA VAL A 89 6.57 7.71 12.37
C VAL A 89 5.68 8.44 13.39
N PRO A 90 5.03 9.59 13.10
CA PRO A 90 4.24 10.31 14.09
C PRO A 90 2.98 9.56 14.54
N PHE A 91 2.48 8.62 13.73
CA PHE A 91 1.20 7.94 13.95
C PHE A 91 1.38 6.50 14.46
N TYR A 92 2.53 5.89 14.22
CA TYR A 92 2.83 4.53 14.66
C TYR A 92 3.41 4.53 16.10
N PRO A 93 3.00 3.62 17.01
CA PRO A 93 2.07 2.50 16.81
C PRO A 93 0.61 2.80 17.19
N LYS A 94 0.27 4.03 17.59
CA LYS A 94 -1.10 4.40 18.03
C LYS A 94 -2.14 4.09 16.96
N THR A 95 -1.81 4.40 15.70
CA THR A 95 -2.55 3.97 14.53
C THR A 95 -1.94 2.68 14.00
N LEU A 96 -2.79 1.66 13.83
CA LEU A 96 -2.36 0.30 13.50
C LEU A 96 -2.04 0.15 12.01
N ILE A 97 -1.04 0.88 11.52
CA ILE A 97 -0.54 0.79 10.15
C ILE A 97 0.10 -0.59 9.95
N ARG A 98 -0.36 -1.34 8.95
CA ARG A 98 0.10 -2.70 8.64
C ARG A 98 0.63 -2.86 7.23
N TYR A 99 0.17 -2.03 6.31
CA TYR A 99 0.62 -2.07 4.93
C TYR A 99 0.94 -0.66 4.45
N LEU A 100 2.06 -0.53 3.75
CA LEU A 100 2.43 0.65 2.98
C LEU A 100 2.50 0.23 1.51
N LEU A 101 1.58 0.75 0.72
CA LEU A 101 1.38 0.42 -0.67
C LEU A 101 2.11 1.44 -1.55
N VAL A 102 3.03 0.99 -2.40
CA VAL A 102 3.76 1.87 -3.33
C VAL A 102 2.91 2.10 -4.56
N GLY A 103 2.30 3.29 -4.62
CA GLY A 103 1.35 3.68 -5.66
C GLY A 103 0.05 2.88 -5.69
N ASN A 104 -0.75 3.14 -6.72
CA ASN A 104 -1.98 2.44 -7.08
C ASN A 104 -2.01 2.23 -8.60
N GLU A 105 -2.07 0.97 -9.03
CA GLU A 105 -2.34 0.60 -10.42
C GLU A 105 -1.35 1.22 -11.43
N LEU A 106 -0.09 1.36 -11.02
CA LEU A 106 0.99 1.99 -11.80
C LEU A 106 1.27 1.29 -13.15
N ILE A 107 0.87 0.03 -13.29
CA ILE A 107 1.04 -0.75 -14.53
C ILE A 107 -0.11 -0.49 -15.52
N SER A 108 -1.25 -0.02 -15.03
CA SER A 108 -2.45 0.26 -15.83
C SER A 108 -2.40 1.63 -16.50
N SER A 109 -1.45 2.50 -16.12
CA SER A 109 -1.25 3.79 -16.78
C SER A 109 -0.71 3.61 -18.19
N THR A 110 -1.18 4.44 -19.12
CA THR A 110 -0.80 4.40 -20.55
C THR A 110 0.67 4.77 -20.82
N THR A 111 1.41 5.26 -19.83
CA THR A 111 2.84 5.55 -19.94
C THR A 111 3.68 4.56 -19.13
N ASN A 112 4.49 3.75 -19.81
CA ASN A 112 5.37 2.77 -19.18
C ASN A 112 6.56 3.40 -18.43
N GLN A 113 6.59 4.73 -18.31
CA GLN A 113 7.69 5.48 -17.71
C GLN A 113 7.86 5.18 -16.22
N THR A 114 6.78 4.90 -15.50
CA THR A 114 6.84 4.66 -14.05
C THR A 114 7.18 3.22 -13.69
N TRP A 115 7.03 2.26 -14.61
CA TRP A 115 7.17 0.83 -14.31
C TRP A 115 8.55 0.44 -13.75
N PRO A 116 9.68 0.95 -14.30
CA PRO A 116 11.02 0.63 -13.76
C PRO A 116 11.25 1.17 -12.34
N HIS A 117 10.41 2.10 -11.87
CA HIS A 117 10.55 2.76 -10.57
C HIS A 117 9.78 2.06 -9.46
N ILE A 118 8.87 1.14 -9.77
CA ILE A 118 8.00 0.47 -8.79
C ILE A 118 8.82 -0.33 -7.79
N VAL A 119 9.60 -1.30 -8.27
CA VAL A 119 10.38 -2.22 -7.42
C VAL A 119 11.47 -1.48 -6.62
N PRO A 120 12.28 -0.58 -7.22
CA PRO A 120 13.24 0.19 -6.44
C PRO A 120 12.60 1.07 -5.35
N ALA A 121 11.43 1.68 -5.61
CA ALA A 121 10.71 2.42 -4.58
C ALA A 121 10.25 1.52 -3.43
N MET A 122 9.76 0.31 -3.74
CA MET A 122 9.39 -0.69 -2.72
C MET A 122 10.58 -1.06 -1.83
N HIS A 123 11.76 -1.32 -2.39
CA HIS A 123 12.97 -1.61 -1.59
C HIS A 123 13.38 -0.44 -0.71
N ARG A 124 13.37 0.79 -1.24
CA ARG A 124 13.77 1.97 -0.47
C ARG A 124 12.81 2.27 0.68
N ILE A 125 11.51 2.10 0.46
CA ILE A 125 10.50 2.18 1.52
C ILE A 125 10.73 1.08 2.55
N LYS A 126 10.97 -0.17 2.13
CA LYS A 126 11.25 -1.29 3.03
C LYS A 126 12.50 -1.03 3.88
N HIS A 127 13.55 -0.48 3.27
CA HIS A 127 14.76 -0.07 3.97
C HIS A 127 14.46 1.02 5.00
N SER A 128 13.75 2.09 4.62
CA SER A 128 13.35 3.15 5.56
C SER A 128 12.52 2.63 6.74
N LEU A 129 11.53 1.76 6.48
CA LEU A 129 10.75 1.12 7.54
C LEU A 129 11.64 0.35 8.51
N THR A 130 12.67 -0.33 8.01
CA THR A 130 13.65 -1.06 8.84
C THR A 130 14.50 -0.09 9.67
N THR A 131 15.01 0.98 9.06
CA THR A 131 15.80 2.03 9.73
C THR A 131 15.03 2.70 10.87
N PHE A 132 13.72 2.92 10.72
CA PHE A 132 12.87 3.50 11.76
C PHE A 132 12.25 2.46 12.72
N GLY A 133 12.67 1.19 12.67
CA GLY A 133 12.18 0.14 13.57
C GLY A 133 10.72 -0.29 13.34
N LEU A 134 10.15 0.01 12.18
CA LEU A 134 8.74 -0.21 11.81
C LEU A 134 8.50 -1.61 11.20
N HIS A 135 9.10 -2.66 11.78
CA HIS A 135 9.16 -4.01 11.20
C HIS A 135 7.81 -4.70 10.99
N LYS A 136 6.73 -4.22 11.63
CA LYS A 136 5.38 -4.78 11.51
C LYS A 136 4.61 -4.26 10.29
N ILE A 137 5.15 -3.27 9.57
CA ILE A 137 4.58 -2.72 8.35
C ILE A 137 5.13 -3.49 7.15
N LYS A 138 4.24 -4.10 6.36
CA LYS A 138 4.57 -4.79 5.12
C LYS A 138 4.47 -3.83 3.94
N VAL A 139 5.33 -4.03 2.94
CA VAL A 139 5.32 -3.26 1.69
C VAL A 139 4.63 -4.07 0.60
N GLY A 140 3.87 -3.40 -0.26
CA GLY A 140 3.25 -4.02 -1.44
C GLY A 140 2.92 -2.96 -2.48
N THR A 141 2.28 -3.36 -3.59
CA THR A 141 1.72 -2.43 -4.58
C THR A 141 0.41 -3.02 -5.12
N PRO A 142 -0.68 -2.24 -5.23
CA PRO A 142 -1.92 -2.69 -5.85
C PRO A 142 -1.78 -2.71 -7.37
N LEU A 143 -2.14 -3.83 -7.99
CA LEU A 143 -2.20 -4.00 -9.43
C LEU A 143 -3.67 -4.17 -9.85
N ALA A 144 -4.08 -3.57 -10.97
CA ALA A 144 -5.37 -3.88 -11.57
C ALA A 144 -5.28 -5.20 -12.35
N MET A 145 -6.43 -5.72 -12.78
CA MET A 145 -6.51 -7.02 -13.47
C MET A 145 -5.90 -7.01 -14.88
N ASP A 146 -5.67 -5.83 -15.45
CA ASP A 146 -5.07 -5.65 -16.78
C ASP A 146 -3.58 -6.01 -16.84
N VAL A 147 -2.98 -6.41 -15.71
CA VAL A 147 -1.65 -7.02 -15.65
C VAL A 147 -1.63 -8.47 -16.14
N LEU A 148 -2.80 -9.11 -16.30
CA LEU A 148 -2.90 -10.49 -16.77
C LEU A 148 -3.02 -10.56 -18.30
N GLN A 149 -2.22 -11.43 -18.92
CA GLN A 149 -2.36 -11.83 -20.33
C GLN A 149 -3.47 -12.84 -20.53
N THR A 150 -3.53 -13.82 -19.63
CA THR A 150 -4.53 -14.88 -19.61
C THR A 150 -5.08 -14.95 -18.20
N SER A 151 -6.40 -14.99 -18.07
CA SER A 151 -7.12 -15.03 -16.80
C SER A 151 -8.11 -16.20 -16.70
N PHE A 152 -8.35 -16.92 -17.80
CA PHE A 152 -9.24 -18.07 -17.85
C PHE A 152 -8.64 -19.25 -18.62
N PRO A 153 -8.73 -20.50 -18.10
CA PRO A 153 -9.15 -20.82 -16.74
C PRO A 153 -8.17 -20.24 -15.71
N PRO A 154 -8.58 -20.00 -14.44
CA PRO A 154 -7.69 -19.41 -13.43
C PRO A 154 -6.37 -20.16 -13.22
N SER A 155 -6.36 -21.49 -13.42
CA SER A 155 -5.15 -22.32 -13.36
C SER A 155 -4.12 -22.01 -14.46
N ASN A 156 -4.52 -21.32 -15.53
CA ASN A 156 -3.68 -20.90 -16.64
C ASN A 156 -3.38 -19.39 -16.60
N GLY A 157 -3.54 -18.76 -15.43
CA GLY A 157 -3.29 -17.34 -15.24
C GLY A 157 -1.84 -16.96 -15.54
N THR A 158 -1.61 -15.96 -16.39
CA THR A 158 -0.28 -15.46 -16.73
C THR A 158 -0.26 -13.93 -16.73
N PHE A 159 0.86 -13.33 -16.31
CA PHE A 159 1.07 -11.89 -16.46
C PHE A 159 1.37 -11.53 -17.93
N ARG A 160 1.08 -10.27 -18.32
CA ARG A 160 1.45 -9.76 -19.65
C ARG A 160 2.96 -9.86 -19.88
N ASN A 161 3.33 -10.24 -21.11
CA ASN A 161 4.72 -10.48 -21.49
C ASN A 161 5.61 -9.23 -21.36
N ASP A 162 5.04 -8.04 -21.56
CA ASP A 162 5.72 -6.74 -21.47
C ASP A 162 6.19 -6.39 -20.05
N ILE A 163 5.56 -6.96 -19.02
CA ILE A 163 5.85 -6.69 -17.60
C ILE A 163 6.35 -7.91 -16.82
N ALA A 164 6.10 -9.13 -17.31
CA ALA A 164 6.31 -10.36 -16.55
C ALA A 164 7.76 -10.49 -16.06
N LEU A 165 8.74 -10.25 -16.94
CA LEU A 165 10.15 -10.36 -16.60
C LEU A 165 10.76 -9.06 -16.07
N SER A 166 10.32 -7.91 -16.58
CA SER A 166 10.90 -6.60 -16.30
C SER A 166 10.40 -5.98 -14.99
N VAL A 167 9.18 -6.32 -14.55
CA VAL A 167 8.52 -5.70 -13.39
C VAL A 167 8.06 -6.76 -12.39
N ILE A 168 7.31 -7.77 -12.84
CA ILE A 168 6.67 -8.72 -11.93
C ILE A 168 7.67 -9.68 -11.31
N LYS A 169 8.55 -10.29 -12.11
CA LYS A 169 9.60 -11.18 -11.60
C LYS A 169 10.44 -10.51 -10.50
N PRO A 170 11.06 -9.33 -10.72
CA PRO A 170 11.83 -8.68 -9.66
C PRO A 170 10.97 -8.21 -8.48
N MET A 171 9.66 -7.98 -8.66
CA MET A 171 8.74 -7.68 -7.56
C MET A 171 8.43 -8.90 -6.69
N LEU A 172 8.47 -10.11 -7.23
CA LEU A 172 8.20 -11.34 -6.47
C LEU A 172 9.46 -11.94 -5.85
N GLU A 173 10.62 -11.58 -6.37
CA GLU A 173 11.95 -12.04 -5.93
C GLU A 173 12.67 -10.94 -5.13
N ASN A 174 13.80 -11.26 -4.48
CA ASN A 174 14.73 -10.29 -3.88
C ASN A 174 14.23 -9.45 -2.67
N TRP A 175 13.41 -10.01 -1.79
CA TRP A 175 12.90 -9.34 -0.58
C TRP A 175 13.73 -9.53 0.70
N ASP A 176 14.92 -10.10 0.59
CA ASP A 176 15.82 -10.43 1.71
C ASP A 176 16.37 -9.18 2.44
#